data_AF-A0A1G1JWF1-F1
#
_entry.id   AF-A0A1G1JWF1-F1
#
_cell.length_a   1.000
_cell.length_b   1.000
_cell.length_c   1.000
_cell.angle_alpha   90.00
_cell.angle_beta   90.00
_cell.angle_gamma   90.00
#
_symmetry.space_group_name_H-M   'P 1'
#
loop_
_entity.id
_entity.type
_entity.pdbx_description
1 polymer ?
#
loop_
_entity_poly.entity_id
_entity_poly.type
_entity_poly.pdbx_seq_one_letter_code
_entity_poly.pdbx_strand_id
1 'polypeptide(L)'
;MLLGKKPKYSLESEWAVVLDRSPNEFSKNRAIDKLAEVFSLSSEEAKDLIENTPIILLDRLSLQVAEKVKGHFSQANVNCSLTNDTFTKRKCFRAVWPEQPDLGHLLNGPISDFNKDIPELTPQPEISAVQESPVSQEPSAISDYIESEDDEQRKLKELAFDLQKENEMLRLQVEKVEESVRERERRQWNIELETLKSERLRSEEALERIRNENRALHVKAEELDRMLKTSKKVEGERESFTKSQSEEAISRLRKENSALSSKITELEQEVRSARFSAQAERDSAVKGQASEFKTQIDHLRVEYTKAQNAIRIAQNETKQFQMESAQIQRMLSEARTETEDLKRMLSQAQANSVQLKEDNERLRLEIESRLQGQSAELDEWKRKANDWNASYFKVMKENEFLRAHQSEELESLRMRNQQLSGQWEIAQRQIRDFTVQLEQQELIQKRIKVTSELSEHEARLKSLVQKQQTLESEICLREDEMKEILAEQETIEREIITARQAQKYLLEQGKLKEKSRLIRPKNPNQGSSFSEESGNVTPSADA
;
A
#
# COMPACT_ATOMS: atom_id res chain seq x y z
N MET A 1 -15.84 -24.20 -18.58
CA MET A 1 -16.50 -24.99 -17.52
C MET A 1 -16.14 -24.39 -16.17
N LEU A 2 -17.12 -24.38 -15.25
CA LEU A 2 -17.12 -24.04 -13.81
C LEU A 2 -18.03 -22.85 -13.46
N LEU A 3 -19.33 -23.16 -13.50
CA LEU A 3 -20.42 -22.39 -12.89
C LEU A 3 -20.45 -22.69 -11.39
N GLY A 4 -19.83 -21.83 -10.58
CA GLY A 4 -20.03 -21.80 -9.13
C GLY A 4 -21.31 -21.06 -8.79
N LYS A 5 -22.34 -21.78 -8.35
CA LYS A 5 -23.59 -21.23 -7.81
C LYS A 5 -23.28 -20.38 -6.57
N LYS A 6 -23.56 -19.08 -6.61
CA LYS A 6 -23.50 -18.22 -5.42
C LYS A 6 -24.82 -18.28 -4.64
N PRO A 7 -24.78 -18.31 -3.30
CA PRO A 7 -25.97 -18.34 -2.46
C PRO A 7 -26.71 -16.99 -2.54
N LYS A 8 -28.04 -17.05 -2.66
CA LYS A 8 -28.93 -15.90 -2.53
C LYS A 8 -28.99 -15.49 -1.06
N TYR A 9 -28.06 -14.63 -0.65
CA TYR A 9 -28.30 -13.77 0.50
C TYR A 9 -29.20 -12.62 0.06
N SER A 10 -30.23 -12.35 0.85
CA SER A 10 -31.07 -11.15 0.76
C SER A 10 -30.18 -9.91 0.82
N LEU A 11 -29.86 -9.34 -0.35
CA LEU A 11 -29.19 -8.05 -0.47
C LEU A 11 -30.16 -6.98 0.03
N GLU A 12 -30.07 -6.62 1.31
CA GLU A 12 -30.21 -5.21 1.64
C GLU A 12 -29.27 -4.46 0.68
N SER A 13 -29.84 -3.59 -0.13
CA SER A 13 -29.08 -2.95 -1.22
C SER A 13 -27.99 -2.08 -0.62
N GLU A 14 -26.76 -2.58 -0.58
CA GLU A 14 -25.58 -1.88 -0.05
C GLU A 14 -25.17 -0.76 -1.03
N TRP A 15 -25.55 0.47 -0.72
CA TRP A 15 -25.17 1.65 -1.49
C TRP A 15 -23.79 2.15 -1.10
N ALA A 16 -23.06 2.67 -2.09
CA ALA A 16 -21.81 3.39 -1.90
C ALA A 16 -21.95 4.85 -2.32
N VAL A 17 -21.30 5.73 -1.57
CA VAL A 17 -21.16 7.16 -1.90
C VAL A 17 -19.82 7.34 -2.57
N VAL A 18 -19.85 7.73 -3.84
CA VAL A 18 -18.66 7.98 -4.66
C VAL A 18 -18.47 9.48 -4.81
N LEU A 19 -17.24 9.94 -4.54
CA LEU A 19 -16.82 11.30 -4.82
C LEU A 19 -16.34 11.37 -6.27
N ASP A 20 -17.01 12.18 -7.07
CA ASP A 20 -16.70 12.35 -8.48
C ASP A 20 -15.55 13.36 -8.68
N ARG A 21 -14.89 13.29 -9.83
CA ARG A 21 -13.80 14.20 -10.16
C ARG A 21 -14.32 15.63 -10.28
N SER A 22 -13.78 16.53 -9.46
CA SER A 22 -14.13 17.95 -9.51
C SER A 22 -13.59 18.62 -10.78
N PRO A 23 -14.41 19.38 -11.54
CA PRO A 23 -14.01 19.95 -12.82
C PRO A 23 -13.06 21.15 -12.69
N ASN A 24 -13.15 21.91 -11.59
CA ASN A 24 -12.42 23.17 -11.39
C ASN A 24 -11.64 23.16 -10.06
N GLU A 25 -10.54 23.91 -9.97
CA GLU A 25 -9.72 24.02 -8.74
C GLU A 25 -10.49 24.60 -7.55
N PHE A 26 -11.39 25.56 -7.77
CA PHE A 26 -12.25 26.10 -6.72
C PHE A 26 -13.17 25.04 -6.11
N SER A 27 -13.72 24.14 -6.93
CA SER A 27 -14.54 23.02 -6.47
C SER A 27 -13.70 21.97 -5.74
N LYS A 28 -12.45 21.76 -6.17
CA LYS A 28 -11.50 20.91 -5.46
C LYS A 28 -11.23 21.46 -4.05
N ASN A 29 -10.81 22.71 -3.92
CA ASN A 29 -10.49 23.30 -2.61
C ASN A 29 -11.69 23.27 -1.66
N ARG A 30 -12.90 23.58 -2.16
CA ARG A 30 -14.12 23.49 -1.35
C ARG A 30 -14.45 22.05 -0.90
N ALA A 31 -14.17 21.08 -1.75
CA ALA A 31 -14.30 19.68 -1.40
C ALA A 31 -13.21 19.23 -0.40
N ILE A 32 -11.99 19.77 -0.46
CA ILE A 32 -10.93 19.52 0.53
C ILE A 32 -11.40 20.00 1.90
N ASP A 33 -11.83 21.26 1.98
CA ASP A 33 -12.29 21.88 3.23
C ASP A 33 -13.45 21.10 3.84
N LYS A 34 -14.41 20.66 2.99
CA LYS A 34 -15.58 19.93 3.46
C LYS A 34 -15.26 18.49 3.88
N LEU A 35 -14.32 17.81 3.21
CA LEU A 35 -13.86 16.48 3.63
C LEU A 35 -13.06 16.56 4.93
N ALA A 36 -12.19 17.56 5.08
CA ALA A 36 -11.44 17.81 6.30
C ALA A 36 -12.39 18.08 7.49
N GLU A 37 -13.44 18.88 7.28
CA GLU A 37 -14.45 19.18 8.30
C GLU A 37 -15.27 17.93 8.69
N VAL A 38 -15.77 17.17 7.71
CA VAL A 38 -16.70 16.06 7.95
C VAL A 38 -15.99 14.83 8.53
N PHE A 39 -14.78 14.54 8.06
CA PHE A 39 -14.03 13.34 8.45
C PHE A 39 -12.90 13.63 9.44
N SER A 40 -12.80 14.87 9.94
CA SER A 40 -11.73 15.32 10.85
C SER A 40 -10.32 15.02 10.32
N LEU A 41 -10.13 15.15 9.01
CA LEU A 41 -8.85 14.90 8.34
C LEU A 41 -8.00 16.17 8.30
N SER A 42 -6.69 16.00 8.17
CA SER A 42 -5.82 17.11 7.80
C SER A 42 -6.14 17.59 6.37
N SER A 43 -5.85 18.88 6.09
CA SER A 43 -6.05 19.45 4.75
C SER A 43 -5.21 18.71 3.69
N GLU A 44 -4.05 18.17 4.07
CA GLU A 44 -3.18 17.38 3.19
C GLU A 44 -3.80 16.01 2.85
N GLU A 45 -4.31 15.27 3.85
CA GLU A 45 -4.98 13.99 3.61
C GLU A 45 -6.27 14.15 2.78
N ALA A 46 -7.05 15.20 3.06
CA ALA A 46 -8.24 15.53 2.29
C ALA A 46 -7.90 15.89 0.82
N LYS A 47 -6.75 16.54 0.59
CA LYS A 47 -6.25 16.84 -0.75
C LYS A 47 -5.86 15.55 -1.50
N ASP A 48 -5.13 14.65 -0.85
CA ASP A 48 -4.72 13.38 -1.44
C ASP A 48 -5.93 12.51 -1.84
N LEU A 49 -6.99 12.51 -1.04
CA LEU A 49 -8.24 11.82 -1.38
C LEU A 49 -8.91 12.37 -2.65
N ILE A 50 -8.86 13.69 -2.85
CA ILE A 50 -9.48 14.33 -4.02
C ILE A 50 -8.65 14.14 -5.29
N GLU A 51 -7.33 14.14 -5.18
CA GLU A 51 -6.45 13.87 -6.32
C GLU A 51 -6.67 12.46 -6.88
N ASN A 52 -7.09 11.51 -6.04
CA ASN A 52 -7.41 10.13 -6.40
C ASN A 52 -8.90 9.90 -6.79
N THR A 53 -9.66 10.96 -7.12
CA THR A 53 -11.05 10.81 -7.60
C THR A 53 -11.11 10.23 -9.03
N PRO A 54 -12.04 9.30 -9.32
CA PRO A 54 -13.20 8.91 -8.52
C PRO A 54 -12.88 7.91 -7.40
N ILE A 55 -13.36 8.21 -6.19
CA ILE A 55 -13.09 7.43 -4.97
C ILE A 55 -14.39 7.14 -4.19
N ILE A 56 -14.52 5.94 -3.65
CA ILE A 56 -15.60 5.54 -2.74
C ILE A 56 -15.24 6.08 -1.34
N LEU A 57 -16.03 7.03 -0.84
CA LEU A 57 -15.87 7.58 0.49
C LEU A 57 -16.43 6.64 1.55
N LEU A 58 -17.64 6.12 1.33
CA LEU A 58 -18.33 5.23 2.26
C LEU A 58 -19.00 4.11 1.46
N ASP A 59 -18.93 2.89 1.97
CA ASP A 59 -19.48 1.70 1.34
C ASP A 59 -20.35 0.93 2.33
N ARG A 60 -21.28 0.12 1.81
CA ARG A 60 -22.26 -0.65 2.59
C ARG A 60 -23.22 0.19 3.42
N LEU A 61 -23.67 1.32 2.86
CA LEU A 61 -24.69 2.16 3.48
C LEU A 61 -26.10 1.75 3.04
N SER A 62 -27.09 2.00 3.89
CA SER A 62 -28.50 1.99 3.46
C SER A 62 -28.77 3.18 2.54
N LEU A 63 -29.75 3.05 1.63
CA LEU A 63 -30.09 4.12 0.67
C LEU A 63 -30.37 5.46 1.37
N GLN A 64 -31.14 5.44 2.46
CA GLN A 64 -31.52 6.65 3.20
C GLN A 64 -30.30 7.37 3.79
N VAL A 65 -29.34 6.61 4.32
CA VAL A 65 -28.09 7.19 4.87
C VAL A 65 -27.22 7.72 3.73
N ALA A 66 -27.08 6.96 2.64
CA ALA A 66 -26.31 7.37 1.48
C ALA A 66 -26.86 8.66 0.83
N GLU A 67 -28.18 8.80 0.74
CA GLU A 67 -28.85 10.02 0.25
C GLU A 67 -28.63 11.22 1.17
N LYS A 68 -28.68 11.03 2.50
CA LYS A 68 -28.36 12.10 3.46
C LYS A 68 -26.91 12.57 3.33
N VAL A 69 -25.97 11.62 3.24
CA VAL A 69 -24.55 11.93 3.04
C VAL A 69 -24.35 12.68 1.72
N LYS A 70 -24.91 12.18 0.61
CA LYS A 70 -24.87 12.88 -0.68
C LYS A 70 -25.50 14.27 -0.59
N GLY A 71 -26.62 14.42 0.09
CA GLY A 71 -27.31 15.70 0.29
C GLY A 71 -26.42 16.72 1.00
N HIS A 72 -25.70 16.30 2.04
CA HIS A 72 -24.78 17.15 2.78
C HIS A 72 -23.61 17.64 1.91
N PHE A 73 -23.00 16.75 1.12
CA PHE A 73 -21.94 17.16 0.18
C PHE A 73 -22.48 18.01 -0.98
N SER A 74 -23.71 17.74 -1.44
CA SER A 74 -24.36 18.52 -2.50
C SER A 74 -24.66 19.96 -2.05
N GLN A 75 -25.05 20.18 -0.79
CA GLN A 75 -25.23 21.53 -0.21
C GLN A 75 -23.93 22.36 -0.24
N ALA A 76 -22.78 21.69 -0.15
CA ALA A 76 -21.46 22.31 -0.30
C ALA A 76 -20.98 22.40 -1.76
N ASN A 77 -21.84 22.13 -2.76
CA ASN A 77 -21.49 22.03 -4.18
C ASN A 77 -20.36 21.03 -4.48
N VAL A 78 -20.29 19.93 -3.72
CA VAL A 78 -19.36 18.82 -3.97
C VAL A 78 -20.10 17.73 -4.75
N ASN A 79 -19.54 17.31 -5.88
CA ASN A 79 -20.17 16.31 -6.74
C ASN A 79 -20.02 14.90 -6.17
N CYS A 80 -21.12 14.31 -5.70
CA CYS A 80 -21.17 12.93 -5.23
C CYS A 80 -22.23 12.13 -5.98
N SER A 81 -21.86 10.92 -6.41
CA SER A 81 -22.75 9.95 -7.04
C SER A 81 -23.05 8.78 -6.10
N LEU A 82 -24.25 8.21 -6.23
CA LEU A 82 -24.65 7.01 -5.49
C LEU A 82 -24.61 5.82 -6.44
N THR A 83 -23.99 4.73 -6.02
CA THR A 83 -23.98 3.50 -6.80
C THR A 83 -24.16 2.27 -5.93
N ASN A 84 -25.01 1.36 -6.39
CA ASN A 84 -25.12 -0.01 -5.90
C ASN A 84 -24.46 -1.02 -6.87
N ASP A 85 -23.94 -0.55 -8.02
CA ASP A 85 -23.36 -1.42 -9.03
C ASP A 85 -21.93 -1.83 -8.65
N THR A 86 -21.75 -3.14 -8.47
CA THR A 86 -20.44 -3.75 -8.19
C THR A 86 -19.40 -3.44 -9.27
N PHE A 87 -19.79 -3.20 -10.52
CA PHE A 87 -18.85 -2.86 -11.59
C PHE A 87 -18.32 -1.43 -11.46
N THR A 88 -19.19 -0.46 -11.12
CA THR A 88 -18.78 0.91 -10.81
C THR A 88 -17.89 0.95 -9.57
N LYS A 89 -18.22 0.18 -8.52
CA LYS A 89 -17.39 0.08 -7.31
C LYS A 89 -15.97 -0.42 -7.60
N ARG A 90 -15.80 -1.36 -8.54
CA ARG A 90 -14.47 -1.87 -8.95
C ARG A 90 -13.62 -0.89 -9.75
N LYS A 91 -14.24 0.14 -10.36
CA LYS A 91 -13.55 1.15 -11.17
C LYS A 91 -13.16 2.39 -10.36
N CYS A 92 -13.59 2.49 -9.11
CA CYS A 92 -13.27 3.60 -8.23
C CYS A 92 -12.20 3.16 -7.23
N PHE A 93 -11.34 4.08 -6.82
CA PHE A 93 -10.50 3.87 -5.65
C PHE A 93 -11.39 3.76 -4.40
N ARG A 94 -10.88 3.20 -3.30
CA ARG A 94 -11.64 3.05 -2.05
C ARG A 94 -10.89 3.73 -0.92
N ALA A 95 -11.54 4.65 -0.23
CA ALA A 95 -10.99 5.21 1.00
C ALA A 95 -10.93 4.11 2.07
N VAL A 96 -9.76 3.96 2.69
CA VAL A 96 -9.55 3.04 3.81
C VAL A 96 -9.44 3.89 5.07
N TRP A 97 -10.44 3.80 5.92
CA TRP A 97 -10.48 4.55 7.17
C TRP A 97 -9.90 3.70 8.31
N PRO A 98 -8.97 4.23 9.13
CA PRO A 98 -8.46 3.54 10.31
C PRO A 98 -9.56 3.18 11.32
N GLU A 99 -10.51 4.10 11.49
CA GLU A 99 -11.76 3.93 12.23
C GLU A 99 -12.92 4.39 11.34
N GLN A 100 -14.09 3.74 11.43
CA GLN A 100 -15.24 4.17 10.64
C GLN A 100 -15.62 5.60 11.03
N PRO A 101 -15.73 6.54 10.08
CA PRO A 101 -16.01 7.91 10.44
C PRO A 101 -17.38 8.05 11.09
N ASP A 102 -17.47 8.82 12.18
CA ASP A 102 -18.71 9.02 12.90
C ASP A 102 -19.68 9.89 12.07
N LEU A 103 -20.71 9.25 11.51
CA LEU A 103 -21.76 9.91 10.74
C LEU A 103 -22.85 10.51 11.63
N GLY A 104 -22.75 10.42 12.95
CA GLY A 104 -23.73 10.91 13.91
C GLY A 104 -24.06 12.39 13.71
N HIS A 105 -23.05 13.21 13.42
CA HIS A 105 -23.23 14.64 13.15
C HIS A 105 -23.98 14.94 11.84
N LEU A 106 -23.85 14.07 10.84
CA LEU A 106 -24.56 14.19 9.55
C LEU A 106 -26.01 13.70 9.64
N LEU A 107 -26.28 12.76 10.54
CA LEU A 107 -27.60 12.13 10.68
C LEU A 107 -28.53 12.89 11.63
N ASN A 108 -27.96 13.69 12.57
CA ASN A 108 -28.69 14.43 13.61
C ASN A 108 -28.86 15.94 13.32
N GLY A 109 -28.50 16.40 12.12
CA GLY A 109 -28.70 17.81 11.72
C GLY A 109 -30.19 18.19 11.68
N PRO A 110 -30.55 19.44 12.03
CA PRO A 110 -31.93 19.89 12.05
C PRO A 110 -32.50 19.81 10.63
N ILE A 111 -33.58 19.05 10.49
CA ILE A 111 -34.41 19.04 9.30
C ILE A 111 -35.05 20.43 9.20
N SER A 112 -34.40 21.36 8.51
CA SER A 112 -35.05 22.60 8.09
C SER A 112 -35.91 22.30 6.88
N ASP A 113 -37.22 22.44 7.09
CA ASP A 113 -38.24 22.78 6.12
C ASP A 113 -38.49 21.78 4.98
N PHE A 114 -39.44 20.86 5.20
CA PHE A 114 -40.61 20.73 4.32
C PHE A 114 -41.74 19.99 5.07
N ASN A 115 -42.88 20.69 5.17
CA ASN A 115 -44.22 20.27 5.62
C ASN A 115 -44.57 20.24 7.12
N LYS A 116 -45.32 21.29 7.49
CA LYS A 116 -46.25 21.42 8.61
C LYS A 116 -47.44 20.47 8.44
N ASP A 117 -47.84 19.77 9.52
CA ASP A 117 -49.13 20.00 10.22
C ASP A 117 -49.41 18.93 11.30
N ILE A 118 -49.76 19.41 12.50
CA ILE A 118 -50.56 18.77 13.58
C ILE A 118 -49.82 17.91 14.64
N PRO A 119 -50.21 17.98 15.95
CA PRO A 119 -49.26 18.25 17.04
C PRO A 119 -49.19 17.20 18.17
N GLU A 120 -48.23 17.44 19.09
CA GLU A 120 -48.32 17.27 20.56
C GLU A 120 -48.33 15.85 21.15
N LEU A 121 -47.24 15.51 21.87
CA LEU A 121 -47.23 15.04 23.27
C LEU A 121 -45.81 14.59 23.70
N THR A 122 -45.19 15.39 24.55
CA THR A 122 -44.27 14.95 25.64
C THR A 122 -45.05 14.10 26.66
N PRO A 123 -44.43 13.26 27.54
CA PRO A 123 -43.10 13.44 28.13
C PRO A 123 -42.21 12.18 28.34
N GLN A 124 -40.96 12.46 28.70
CA GLN A 124 -39.99 11.66 29.48
C GLN A 124 -40.61 10.83 30.65
N PRO A 125 -39.92 9.81 31.25
CA PRO A 125 -38.55 9.92 31.75
C PRO A 125 -37.66 8.64 31.80
N GLU A 126 -36.41 8.91 32.20
CA GLU A 126 -35.37 8.12 32.88
C GLU A 126 -35.75 6.74 33.45
N ILE A 127 -34.79 5.79 33.49
CA ILE A 127 -34.29 5.07 34.70
C ILE A 127 -33.16 4.08 34.29
N SER A 128 -31.99 4.31 34.88
CA SER A 128 -31.01 3.43 35.55
C SER A 128 -30.72 1.96 35.18
N ALA A 129 -29.45 1.62 35.52
CA ALA A 129 -28.94 0.40 36.16
C ALA A 129 -28.63 -0.80 35.25
N VAL A 130 -27.35 -1.17 35.10
CA VAL A 130 -26.60 -2.11 35.97
C VAL A 130 -27.28 -3.48 36.03
N GLN A 131 -26.67 -4.48 35.37
CA GLN A 131 -26.77 -5.87 35.81
C GLN A 131 -25.55 -6.69 35.35
N GLU A 132 -24.80 -7.15 36.34
CA GLU A 132 -23.77 -8.18 36.25
C GLU A 132 -24.39 -9.59 36.21
N SER A 133 -23.71 -10.49 35.47
CA SER A 133 -23.62 -11.96 35.64
C SER A 133 -24.88 -12.80 35.29
N PRO A 134 -24.80 -14.14 35.01
CA PRO A 134 -23.71 -15.09 35.31
C PRO A 134 -23.39 -16.22 34.27
N VAL A 135 -22.21 -16.84 34.46
CA VAL A 135 -21.85 -18.28 34.42
C VAL A 135 -22.71 -19.27 33.59
N SER A 136 -22.08 -19.97 32.64
CA SER A 136 -22.39 -21.36 32.22
C SER A 136 -21.18 -21.94 31.45
N GLN A 137 -20.41 -22.84 32.10
CA GLN A 137 -20.36 -24.29 31.91
C GLN A 137 -19.62 -24.78 30.64
N GLU A 138 -18.43 -25.37 30.90
CA GLU A 138 -17.66 -26.24 30.00
C GLU A 138 -18.48 -27.48 29.57
N PRO A 139 -18.17 -28.01 28.38
CA PRO A 139 -18.02 -29.44 28.23
C PRO A 139 -16.63 -29.82 27.71
N SER A 140 -16.01 -30.73 28.45
CA SER A 140 -14.79 -31.47 28.14
C SER A 140 -14.91 -32.28 26.84
N ALA A 141 -14.09 -31.97 25.85
CA ALA A 141 -13.77 -32.85 24.72
C ALA A 141 -12.35 -32.56 24.22
N ILE A 142 -11.35 -32.94 25.02
CA ILE A 142 -9.93 -32.91 24.64
C ILE A 142 -9.50 -34.37 24.49
N SER A 143 -9.54 -34.90 23.26
CA SER A 143 -8.77 -36.12 22.95
C SER A 143 -8.48 -36.37 21.47
N ASP A 144 -9.16 -35.69 20.51
CA ASP A 144 -8.94 -35.93 19.07
C ASP A 144 -8.30 -34.74 18.32
N TYR A 145 -7.87 -33.68 19.02
CA TYR A 145 -7.44 -32.42 18.39
C TYR A 145 -5.97 -32.34 17.98
N ILE A 146 -5.12 -33.31 18.36
CA ILE A 146 -3.67 -33.21 18.15
C ILE A 146 -3.26 -33.64 16.72
N GLU A 147 -4.02 -34.52 16.04
CA GLU A 147 -3.74 -34.88 14.64
C GLU A 147 -4.21 -33.81 13.63
N SER A 148 -5.20 -32.99 13.97
CA SER A 148 -5.75 -31.97 13.06
C SER A 148 -4.83 -30.74 12.90
N GLU A 149 -4.15 -30.32 13.96
CA GLU A 149 -3.20 -29.18 13.89
C GLU A 149 -1.98 -29.51 13.01
N ASP A 150 -1.53 -30.76 13.02
CA ASP A 150 -0.37 -31.21 12.25
C ASP A 150 -0.67 -31.24 10.74
N ASP A 151 -1.90 -31.62 10.38
CA ASP A 151 -2.40 -31.57 8.99
C ASP A 151 -2.66 -30.15 8.51
N GLU A 152 -3.13 -29.24 9.37
CA GLU A 152 -3.26 -27.82 9.05
C GLU A 152 -1.91 -27.15 8.87
N GLN A 153 -0.92 -27.48 9.71
CA GLN A 153 0.46 -26.99 9.53
C GLN A 153 1.09 -27.49 8.23
N ARG A 154 0.81 -28.73 7.81
CA ARG A 154 1.26 -29.24 6.50
C ARG A 154 0.61 -28.49 5.34
N LYS A 155 -0.71 -28.26 5.39
CA LYS A 155 -1.44 -27.49 4.37
C LYS A 155 -0.95 -26.03 4.29
N LEU A 156 -0.63 -25.41 5.43
CA LEU A 156 -0.08 -24.06 5.46
C LEU A 156 1.34 -23.99 4.87
N LYS A 157 2.18 -24.99 5.13
CA LYS A 157 3.52 -25.09 4.52
C LYS A 157 3.44 -25.32 3.01
N GLU A 158 2.50 -26.16 2.56
CA GLU A 158 2.24 -26.41 1.14
C GLU A 158 1.74 -25.14 0.44
N LEU A 159 0.77 -24.43 1.04
CA LEU A 159 0.27 -23.16 0.52
C LEU A 159 1.37 -22.08 0.48
N ALA A 160 2.22 -22.01 1.50
CA ALA A 160 3.36 -21.06 1.52
C ALA A 160 4.37 -21.36 0.41
N PHE A 161 4.62 -22.64 0.12
CA PHE A 161 5.51 -23.07 -0.96
C PHE A 161 4.91 -22.75 -2.34
N ASP A 162 3.62 -23.03 -2.55
CA ASP A 162 2.93 -22.69 -3.78
C ASP A 162 2.88 -21.18 -4.03
N LEU A 163 2.63 -20.41 -2.98
CA LEU A 163 2.61 -18.95 -3.05
C LEU A 163 4.01 -18.37 -3.30
N GLN A 164 5.07 -18.99 -2.76
CA GLN A 164 6.46 -18.65 -3.10
C GLN A 164 6.75 -18.93 -4.58
N LYS A 165 6.31 -20.08 -5.10
CA LYS A 165 6.48 -20.46 -6.51
C LYS A 165 5.71 -19.55 -7.45
N GLU A 166 4.50 -19.15 -7.09
CA GLU A 166 3.70 -18.18 -7.85
C GLU A 166 4.34 -16.80 -7.84
N ASN A 167 4.84 -16.33 -6.69
CA ASN A 167 5.58 -15.07 -6.61
C ASN A 167 6.85 -15.07 -7.48
N GLU A 168 7.58 -16.18 -7.51
CA GLU A 168 8.77 -16.31 -8.36
C GLU A 168 8.40 -16.32 -9.86
N MET A 169 7.28 -16.98 -10.21
CA MET A 169 6.75 -16.93 -11.58
C MET A 169 6.35 -15.50 -11.97
N LEU A 170 5.64 -14.79 -11.10
CA LEU A 170 5.25 -13.39 -11.33
C LEU A 170 6.49 -12.49 -11.45
N ARG A 171 7.53 -12.71 -10.64
CA ARG A 171 8.79 -11.98 -10.73
C ARG A 171 9.45 -12.16 -12.10
N LEU A 172 9.51 -13.39 -12.60
CA LEU A 172 10.05 -13.67 -13.93
C LEU A 172 9.19 -13.09 -15.06
N GLN A 173 7.86 -13.05 -14.91
CA GLN A 173 6.99 -12.39 -15.88
C GLN A 173 7.20 -10.88 -15.90
N VAL A 174 7.34 -10.24 -14.73
CA VAL A 174 7.65 -8.81 -14.62
C VAL A 174 8.99 -8.51 -15.26
N GLU A 175 10.04 -9.29 -14.94
CA GLU A 175 11.38 -9.13 -15.52
C GLU A 175 11.35 -9.24 -17.06
N LYS A 176 10.60 -10.20 -17.61
CA LYS A 176 10.40 -10.36 -19.05
C LYS A 176 9.67 -9.17 -19.68
N VAL A 177 8.66 -8.62 -19.01
CA VAL A 177 7.94 -7.43 -19.48
C VAL A 177 8.86 -6.21 -19.43
N GLU A 178 9.61 -6.00 -18.36
CA GLU A 178 10.59 -4.92 -18.22
C GLU A 178 11.67 -4.98 -19.29
N GLU A 179 12.20 -6.18 -19.61
CA GLU A 179 13.16 -6.34 -20.68
C GLU A 179 12.55 -6.01 -22.05
N SER A 180 11.30 -6.41 -22.29
CA SER A 180 10.58 -6.05 -23.52
C SER A 180 10.33 -4.55 -23.68
N VAL A 181 10.10 -3.84 -22.56
CA VAL A 181 9.93 -2.38 -22.52
C VAL A 181 11.28 -1.71 -22.78
N ARG A 182 12.33 -2.10 -22.07
CA ARG A 182 13.70 -1.63 -22.29
C ARG A 182 14.16 -1.84 -23.73
N GLU A 183 13.78 -2.94 -24.37
CA GLU A 183 14.12 -3.18 -25.77
C GLU A 183 13.30 -2.31 -26.73
N ARG A 184 12.02 -2.05 -26.45
CA ARG A 184 11.21 -1.07 -27.21
C ARG A 184 11.78 0.34 -27.11
N GLU A 185 12.14 0.78 -25.92
CA GLU A 185 12.75 2.10 -25.68
C GLU A 185 14.09 2.23 -26.41
N ARG A 186 14.95 1.19 -26.37
CA ARG A 186 16.19 1.16 -27.16
C ARG A 186 15.93 1.26 -28.66
N ARG A 187 14.91 0.59 -29.18
CA ARG A 187 14.53 0.69 -30.60
C ARG A 187 14.01 2.09 -30.95
N GLN A 188 13.18 2.70 -30.09
CA GLN A 188 12.71 4.08 -30.28
C GLN A 188 13.86 5.07 -30.29
N TRP A 189 14.76 4.99 -29.31
CA TRP A 189 15.97 5.81 -29.25
C TRP A 189 16.84 5.65 -30.51
N ASN A 190 17.02 4.43 -31.00
CA ASN A 190 17.78 4.20 -32.24
C ASN A 190 17.09 4.80 -33.47
N ILE A 191 15.77 4.73 -33.56
CA ILE A 191 15.01 5.36 -34.64
C ILE A 191 15.15 6.89 -34.56
N GLU A 192 14.97 7.48 -33.38
CA GLU A 192 15.12 8.92 -33.16
C GLU A 192 16.54 9.39 -33.51
N LEU A 193 17.57 8.65 -33.06
CA LEU A 193 18.96 8.94 -33.38
C LEU A 193 19.20 8.95 -34.90
N GLU A 194 18.63 7.99 -35.62
CA GLU A 194 18.81 7.88 -37.08
C GLU A 194 18.01 8.96 -37.84
N THR A 195 16.84 9.36 -37.32
CA THR A 195 16.09 10.50 -37.84
C THR A 195 16.86 11.81 -37.65
N LEU A 196 17.44 12.04 -36.46
CA LEU A 196 18.25 13.22 -36.16
C LEU A 196 19.52 13.27 -37.00
N LYS A 197 20.19 12.14 -37.23
CA LYS A 197 21.32 12.07 -38.17
C LYS A 197 20.90 12.43 -39.59
N SER A 198 19.74 11.93 -40.04
CA SER A 198 19.21 12.22 -41.38
C SER A 198 18.80 13.70 -41.53
N GLU A 199 18.23 14.31 -40.49
CA GLU A 199 17.91 15.74 -40.46
C GLU A 199 19.18 16.59 -40.44
N ARG A 200 20.17 16.22 -39.63
CA ARG A 200 21.48 16.87 -39.62
C ARG A 200 22.12 16.83 -41.01
N LEU A 201 22.14 15.68 -41.68
CA LEU A 201 22.68 15.55 -43.03
C LEU A 201 21.94 16.46 -44.01
N ARG A 202 20.60 16.49 -43.98
CA ARG A 202 19.79 17.39 -44.81
C ARG A 202 20.10 18.87 -44.54
N SER A 203 20.32 19.24 -43.28
CA SER A 203 20.69 20.60 -42.89
C SER A 203 22.09 20.98 -43.38
N GLU A 204 23.05 20.05 -43.32
CA GLU A 204 24.40 20.24 -43.84
C GLU A 204 24.39 20.40 -45.38
N GLU A 205 23.61 19.59 -46.09
CA GLU A 205 23.42 19.73 -47.54
C GLU A 205 22.74 21.06 -47.93
N ALA A 206 21.77 21.54 -47.13
CA ALA A 206 21.13 22.83 -47.36
C ALA A 206 22.10 23.99 -47.14
N LEU A 207 22.94 23.93 -46.10
CA LEU A 207 23.98 24.92 -45.85
C LEU A 207 25.02 24.94 -46.96
N GLU A 208 25.42 23.79 -47.50
CA GLU A 208 26.37 23.74 -48.61
C GLU A 208 25.77 24.31 -49.91
N ARG A 209 24.47 24.08 -50.17
CA ARG A 209 23.76 24.75 -51.26
C ARG A 209 23.78 26.28 -51.12
N ILE A 210 23.45 26.79 -49.93
CA ILE A 210 23.50 28.24 -49.64
C ILE A 210 24.92 28.79 -49.81
N ARG A 211 25.95 28.06 -49.36
CA ARG A 211 27.35 28.47 -49.58
C ARG A 211 27.71 28.54 -51.05
N ASN A 212 27.29 27.55 -51.84
CA ASN A 212 27.55 27.52 -53.28
C ASN A 212 26.83 28.66 -54.02
N GLU A 213 25.57 28.95 -53.66
CA GLU A 213 24.81 30.10 -54.18
C GLU A 213 25.50 31.43 -53.82
N ASN A 214 25.93 31.59 -52.57
CA ASN A 214 26.68 32.78 -52.15
C ASN A 214 28.01 32.94 -52.91
N ARG A 215 28.74 31.86 -53.17
CA ARG A 215 29.94 31.90 -54.04
C ARG A 215 29.58 32.35 -55.45
N ALA A 216 28.51 31.81 -56.04
CA ALA A 216 28.06 32.19 -57.38
C ALA A 216 27.61 33.66 -57.46
N LEU A 217 26.91 34.16 -56.45
CA LEU A 217 26.53 35.57 -56.33
C LEU A 217 27.76 36.47 -56.17
N HIS A 218 28.78 36.04 -55.42
CA HIS A 218 30.04 36.77 -55.32
C HIS A 218 30.75 36.89 -56.66
N VAL A 219 30.82 35.81 -57.44
CA VAL A 219 31.40 35.82 -58.80
C VAL A 219 30.62 36.77 -59.72
N LYS A 220 29.28 36.74 -59.68
CA LYS A 220 28.45 37.69 -60.44
C LYS A 220 28.67 39.13 -60.01
N ALA A 221 28.81 39.40 -58.72
CA ALA A 221 29.10 40.74 -58.21
C ALA A 221 30.46 41.26 -58.70
N GLU A 222 31.49 40.41 -58.70
CA GLU A 222 32.80 40.75 -59.26
C GLU A 222 32.74 40.99 -60.78
N GLU A 223 31.95 40.20 -61.52
CA GLU A 223 31.77 40.37 -62.96
C GLU A 223 31.04 41.68 -63.29
N LEU A 224 29.99 42.02 -62.54
CA LEU A 224 29.33 43.32 -62.64
C LEU A 224 30.30 44.46 -62.33
N ASP A 225 31.15 44.35 -61.31
CA ASP A 225 32.17 45.36 -61.00
C ASP A 225 33.22 45.52 -62.12
N ARG A 226 33.63 44.40 -62.76
CA ARG A 226 34.49 44.44 -63.97
C ARG A 226 33.78 45.13 -65.13
N MET A 227 32.50 44.82 -65.39
CA MET A 227 31.72 45.49 -66.43
C MET A 227 31.53 46.98 -66.16
N LEU A 228 31.37 47.36 -64.89
CA LEU A 228 31.24 48.77 -64.49
C LEU A 228 32.56 49.53 -64.70
N LYS A 229 33.70 48.88 -64.43
CA LYS A 229 35.04 49.42 -64.73
C LYS A 229 35.31 49.55 -66.24
N THR A 230 34.88 48.58 -67.06
CA THR A 230 35.02 48.70 -68.52
C THR A 230 34.05 49.71 -69.12
N SER A 231 32.81 49.79 -68.61
CA SER A 231 31.85 50.83 -69.00
C SER A 231 32.37 52.24 -68.71
N LYS A 232 32.93 52.46 -67.51
CA LYS A 232 33.57 53.75 -67.15
C LYS A 232 34.76 54.09 -68.07
N LYS A 233 35.48 53.07 -68.57
CA LYS A 233 36.57 53.27 -69.54
C LYS A 233 36.05 53.63 -70.94
N VAL A 234 34.97 53.00 -71.38
CA VAL A 234 34.29 53.30 -72.66
C VAL A 234 33.60 54.68 -72.63
N GLU A 235 33.13 55.12 -71.48
CA GLU A 235 32.52 56.44 -71.28
C GLU A 235 33.56 57.57 -71.29
N GLY A 236 34.75 57.32 -70.72
CA GLY A 236 35.92 58.20 -70.87
C GLY A 236 36.48 58.29 -72.29
N GLU A 237 36.31 57.25 -73.11
CA GLU A 237 36.71 57.25 -74.53
C GLU A 237 35.63 57.89 -75.43
N ARG A 238 34.33 57.81 -75.07
CA ARG A 238 33.22 58.48 -75.80
C ARG A 238 33.19 60.00 -75.65
N GLU A 239 33.75 60.57 -74.59
CA GLU A 239 33.93 62.03 -74.45
C GLU A 239 35.14 62.57 -75.26
N SER A 240 36.03 61.69 -75.74
CA SER A 240 37.20 62.07 -76.55
C SER A 240 36.99 61.98 -78.07
N PHE A 241 35.86 61.41 -78.52
CA PHE A 241 35.54 61.22 -79.94
C PHE A 241 34.55 62.26 -80.51
N THR A 242 33.80 62.97 -79.66
CA THR A 242 32.78 63.96 -80.07
C THR A 242 33.32 65.40 -80.23
N LYS A 243 34.65 65.59 -80.16
CA LYS A 243 35.31 66.89 -80.36
C LYS A 243 36.23 66.96 -81.60
N SER A 244 36.27 65.92 -82.43
CA SER A 244 37.20 65.81 -83.57
C SER A 244 36.51 65.60 -84.94
N GLN A 245 35.20 65.81 -85.06
CA GLN A 245 34.45 65.63 -86.32
C GLN A 245 33.64 66.85 -86.79
N SER A 246 33.76 68.02 -86.15
CA SER A 246 32.97 69.23 -86.51
C SER A 246 33.77 70.40 -87.09
N GLU A 247 35.07 70.26 -87.40
CA GLU A 247 35.90 71.37 -87.91
C GLU A 247 36.37 71.25 -89.38
N GLU A 248 36.10 70.17 -90.10
CA GLU A 248 36.61 69.99 -91.48
C GLU A 248 35.65 70.41 -92.62
N ALA A 249 34.42 70.84 -92.32
CA ALA A 249 33.41 71.15 -93.33
C ALA A 249 33.34 72.63 -93.78
N ILE A 250 34.06 73.56 -93.15
CA ILE A 250 33.89 75.01 -93.38
C ILE A 250 35.03 75.65 -94.22
N SER A 251 36.18 74.97 -94.40
CA SER A 251 37.34 75.55 -95.11
C SER A 251 37.41 75.29 -96.62
N ARG A 252 36.48 74.50 -97.20
CA ARG A 252 36.52 74.16 -98.65
C ARG A 252 35.63 75.03 -99.55
N LEU A 253 34.68 75.80 -99.01
CA LEU A 253 33.73 76.59 -99.82
C LEU A 253 34.07 78.09 -99.97
N ARG A 254 35.24 78.55 -99.50
CA ARG A 254 35.66 79.97 -99.58
C ARG A 254 36.78 80.29 -100.59
N LYS A 255 37.26 79.31 -101.37
CA LYS A 255 38.42 79.50 -102.27
C LYS A 255 38.12 79.47 -103.78
N GLU A 256 36.87 79.33 -104.20
CA GLU A 256 36.52 79.22 -105.64
C GLU A 256 35.87 80.46 -106.26
N ASN A 257 35.68 81.55 -105.51
CA ASN A 257 34.91 82.71 -105.98
C ASN A 257 35.74 83.96 -106.32
N SER A 258 37.01 83.80 -106.73
CA SER A 258 37.92 84.93 -107.00
C SER A 258 38.62 84.91 -108.37
N ALA A 259 38.15 84.14 -109.35
CA ALA A 259 38.84 83.98 -110.64
C ALA A 259 38.02 84.33 -111.91
N LEU A 260 36.84 84.96 -111.78
CA LEU A 260 35.93 85.24 -112.92
C LEU A 260 35.52 86.72 -113.07
N SER A 261 36.37 87.66 -112.67
CA SER A 261 36.11 89.11 -112.87
C SER A 261 37.02 89.80 -113.89
N SER A 262 37.94 89.09 -114.55
CA SER A 262 38.90 89.69 -115.51
C SER A 262 38.50 89.55 -116.99
N LYS A 263 37.30 89.03 -117.31
CA LYS A 263 36.88 88.75 -118.69
C LYS A 263 35.68 89.59 -119.17
N ILE A 264 35.35 90.63 -118.41
CA ILE A 264 34.14 91.45 -118.60
C ILE A 264 34.40 92.75 -119.38
N THR A 265 35.65 93.12 -119.65
CA THR A 265 35.99 94.38 -120.35
C THR A 265 36.09 94.26 -121.88
N GLU A 266 35.87 93.08 -122.47
CA GLU A 266 36.08 92.86 -123.92
C GLU A 266 34.79 92.67 -124.73
N LEU A 267 33.62 92.55 -124.07
CA LEU A 267 32.32 92.34 -124.72
C LEU A 267 31.46 93.63 -124.84
N GLU A 268 32.02 94.79 -124.49
CA GLU A 268 31.31 96.08 -124.52
C GLU A 268 31.01 96.59 -125.95
N GLN A 269 31.56 95.95 -126.99
CA GLN A 269 31.32 96.33 -128.40
C GLN A 269 30.24 95.47 -129.09
N GLU A 270 29.75 94.39 -128.45
CA GLU A 270 28.66 93.52 -128.91
C GLU A 270 27.28 93.89 -128.29
N VAL A 271 27.28 94.92 -127.44
CA VAL A 271 26.15 95.40 -126.61
C VAL A 271 25.05 96.14 -127.40
N ARG A 272 25.20 96.36 -128.72
CA ARG A 272 24.16 97.05 -129.52
C ARG A 272 23.13 96.13 -130.19
N SER A 273 23.44 94.84 -130.41
CA SER A 273 22.49 93.85 -130.97
C SER A 273 21.87 92.95 -129.90
N ALA A 274 22.48 92.80 -128.72
CA ALA A 274 21.98 91.98 -127.61
C ALA A 274 20.82 92.62 -126.80
N ARG A 275 20.50 93.91 -126.99
CA ARG A 275 19.50 94.63 -126.16
C ARG A 275 18.05 94.10 -126.29
N PHE A 276 17.70 93.38 -127.36
CA PHE A 276 16.38 92.74 -127.50
C PHE A 276 16.34 91.28 -126.98
N SER A 277 17.48 90.61 -126.83
CA SER A 277 17.61 89.31 -126.14
C SER A 277 17.80 89.46 -124.63
N ALA A 278 18.48 90.55 -124.20
CA ALA A 278 18.81 90.84 -122.80
C ALA A 278 17.61 91.18 -121.91
N GLN A 279 16.45 91.58 -122.46
CA GLN A 279 15.25 91.80 -121.65
C GLN A 279 14.57 90.46 -121.29
N ALA A 280 14.56 89.49 -122.22
CA ALA A 280 14.07 88.14 -121.94
C ALA A 280 15.04 87.35 -121.04
N GLU A 281 16.36 87.54 -121.20
CA GLU A 281 17.36 86.96 -120.31
C GLU A 281 17.42 87.63 -118.93
N ARG A 282 17.16 88.94 -118.79
CA ARG A 282 17.02 89.58 -117.46
C ARG A 282 15.77 89.11 -116.73
N ASP A 283 14.64 89.01 -117.41
CA ASP A 283 13.43 88.46 -116.78
C ASP A 283 13.60 86.96 -116.45
N SER A 284 14.38 86.22 -117.24
CA SER A 284 14.79 84.84 -116.94
C SER A 284 15.80 84.75 -115.78
N ALA A 285 16.79 85.65 -115.71
CA ALA A 285 17.82 85.68 -114.67
C ALA A 285 17.28 86.21 -113.33
N VAL A 286 16.36 87.19 -113.34
CA VAL A 286 15.65 87.65 -112.15
C VAL A 286 14.65 86.60 -111.69
N LYS A 287 13.97 85.89 -112.59
CA LYS A 287 13.18 84.70 -112.22
C LYS A 287 14.07 83.57 -111.71
N GLY A 288 15.26 83.38 -112.27
CA GLY A 288 16.29 82.45 -111.84
C GLY A 288 16.75 82.75 -110.42
N GLN A 289 17.22 83.97 -110.15
CA GLN A 289 17.59 84.45 -108.82
C GLN A 289 16.41 84.45 -107.84
N ALA A 290 15.20 84.83 -108.26
CA ALA A 290 14.02 84.75 -107.40
C ALA A 290 13.66 83.29 -107.08
N SER A 291 13.85 82.36 -108.03
CA SER A 291 13.67 80.92 -107.81
C SER A 291 14.76 80.34 -106.92
N GLU A 292 16.02 80.79 -107.05
CA GLU A 292 17.14 80.41 -106.18
C GLU A 292 16.98 80.96 -104.76
N PHE A 293 16.58 82.23 -104.60
CA PHE A 293 16.26 82.77 -103.27
C PHE A 293 15.04 82.09 -102.68
N LYS A 294 14.05 81.72 -103.49
CA LYS A 294 12.91 80.93 -103.04
C LYS A 294 13.33 79.54 -102.57
N THR A 295 14.17 78.83 -103.32
CA THR A 295 14.70 77.52 -102.89
C THR A 295 15.58 77.65 -101.65
N GLN A 296 16.37 78.73 -101.51
CA GLN A 296 17.13 79.01 -100.29
C GLN A 296 16.23 79.31 -99.09
N ILE A 297 15.17 80.12 -99.27
CA ILE A 297 14.19 80.40 -98.22
C ILE A 297 13.46 79.11 -97.82
N ASP A 298 13.04 78.30 -98.79
CA ASP A 298 12.39 77.02 -98.53
C ASP A 298 13.35 76.04 -97.83
N HIS A 299 14.62 75.99 -98.23
CA HIS A 299 15.65 75.21 -97.55
C HIS A 299 15.87 75.69 -96.11
N LEU A 300 15.99 77.00 -95.88
CA LEU A 300 16.13 77.57 -94.53
C LEU A 300 14.89 77.33 -93.66
N ARG A 301 13.68 77.33 -94.24
CA ARG A 301 12.45 76.93 -93.53
C ARG A 301 12.48 75.46 -93.14
N VAL A 302 12.92 74.58 -94.04
CA VAL A 302 13.10 73.16 -93.74
C VAL A 302 14.16 72.96 -92.65
N GLU A 303 15.30 73.63 -92.71
CA GLU A 303 16.33 73.54 -91.67
C GLU A 303 15.86 74.14 -90.33
N TYR A 304 15.14 75.25 -90.35
CA TYR A 304 14.54 75.83 -89.15
C TYR A 304 13.53 74.87 -88.50
N THR A 305 12.64 74.26 -89.28
CA THR A 305 11.67 73.28 -88.77
C THR A 305 12.36 72.01 -88.27
N LYS A 306 13.42 71.53 -88.93
CA LYS A 306 14.27 70.44 -88.41
C LYS A 306 14.91 70.80 -87.08
N ALA A 307 15.52 71.98 -86.97
CA ALA A 307 16.13 72.45 -85.73
C ALA A 307 15.10 72.62 -84.61
N GLN A 308 13.92 73.17 -84.91
CA GLN A 308 12.82 73.32 -83.96
C GLN A 308 12.32 71.94 -83.48
N ASN A 309 12.19 70.97 -84.37
CA ASN A 309 11.85 69.59 -84.01
C ASN A 309 12.92 68.93 -83.16
N ALA A 310 14.21 69.12 -83.48
CA ALA A 310 15.33 68.61 -82.69
C ALA A 310 15.34 69.19 -81.27
N ILE A 311 15.10 70.51 -81.12
CA ILE A 311 14.95 71.15 -79.81
C ILE A 311 13.79 70.53 -79.02
N ARG A 312 12.64 70.30 -79.67
CA ARG A 312 11.48 69.67 -79.01
C ARG A 312 11.80 68.25 -78.55
N ILE A 313 12.51 67.46 -79.36
CA ILE A 313 12.96 66.11 -79.00
C ILE A 313 13.90 66.16 -77.80
N ALA A 314 14.94 67.00 -77.85
CA ALA A 314 15.90 67.16 -76.75
C ALA A 314 15.23 67.63 -75.44
N GLN A 315 14.23 68.52 -75.53
CA GLN A 315 13.45 68.94 -74.36
C GLN A 315 12.63 67.79 -73.77
N ASN A 316 12.03 66.95 -74.61
CA ASN A 316 11.29 65.78 -74.14
C ASN A 316 12.22 64.74 -73.51
N GLU A 317 13.37 64.46 -74.12
CA GLU A 317 14.40 63.57 -73.56
C GLU A 317 14.93 64.11 -72.23
N THR A 318 15.19 65.41 -72.12
CA THR A 318 15.63 66.03 -70.85
C THR A 318 14.58 65.85 -69.75
N LYS A 319 13.29 66.03 -70.06
CA LYS A 319 12.20 65.77 -69.10
C LYS A 319 12.14 64.29 -68.72
N GLN A 320 12.34 63.39 -69.67
CA GLN A 320 12.38 61.96 -69.40
C GLN A 320 13.52 61.60 -68.45
N PHE A 321 14.74 62.07 -68.71
CA PHE A 321 15.88 61.85 -67.82
C PHE A 321 15.68 62.47 -66.44
N GLN A 322 15.01 63.62 -66.33
CA GLN A 322 14.65 64.21 -65.03
C GLN A 322 13.68 63.32 -64.25
N MET A 323 12.66 62.75 -64.92
CA MET A 323 11.73 61.82 -64.29
C MET A 323 12.43 60.52 -63.86
N GLU A 324 13.28 59.95 -64.72
CA GLU A 324 14.07 58.75 -64.43
C GLU A 324 15.03 58.99 -63.26
N SER A 325 15.72 60.13 -63.23
CA SER A 325 16.60 60.52 -62.13
C SER A 325 15.84 60.65 -60.80
N ALA A 326 14.68 61.32 -60.82
CA ALA A 326 13.81 61.44 -59.64
C ALA A 326 13.25 60.08 -59.18
N GLN A 327 12.98 59.17 -60.10
CA GLN A 327 12.55 57.80 -59.78
C GLN A 327 13.69 56.99 -59.14
N ILE A 328 14.89 57.03 -59.72
CA ILE A 328 16.07 56.36 -59.16
C ILE A 328 16.37 56.90 -57.76
N GLN A 329 16.25 58.21 -57.54
CA GLN A 329 16.47 58.82 -56.24
C GLN A 329 15.46 58.32 -55.19
N ARG A 330 14.19 58.15 -55.56
CA ARG A 330 13.16 57.56 -54.68
C ARG A 330 13.48 56.10 -54.34
N MET A 331 13.75 55.27 -55.34
CA MET A 331 14.14 53.86 -55.10
C MET A 331 15.38 53.75 -54.20
N LEU A 332 16.34 54.65 -54.36
CA LEU A 332 17.55 54.68 -53.54
C LEU A 332 17.24 55.09 -52.10
N SER A 333 16.30 56.02 -51.86
CA SER A 333 15.85 56.36 -50.50
C SER A 333 15.09 55.21 -49.84
N GLU A 334 14.24 54.50 -50.59
CA GLU A 334 13.50 53.33 -50.10
C GLU A 334 14.46 52.19 -49.73
N ALA A 335 15.42 51.89 -50.60
CA ALA A 335 16.46 50.87 -50.32
C ALA A 335 17.32 51.23 -49.10
N ARG A 336 17.59 52.52 -48.85
CA ARG A 336 18.30 52.97 -47.64
C ARG A 336 17.47 52.72 -46.38
N THR A 337 16.18 53.07 -46.39
CA THR A 337 15.30 52.81 -45.24
C THR A 337 15.15 51.31 -44.96
N GLU A 338 15.00 50.49 -46.00
CA GLU A 338 14.95 49.03 -45.85
C GLU A 338 16.25 48.47 -45.26
N THR A 339 17.41 48.99 -45.69
CA THR A 339 18.71 48.59 -45.14
C THR A 339 18.84 48.96 -43.66
N GLU A 340 18.33 50.12 -43.25
CA GLU A 340 18.31 50.54 -41.84
C GLU A 340 17.38 49.68 -41.00
N ASP A 341 16.20 49.34 -41.51
CA ASP A 341 15.27 48.43 -40.83
C ASP A 341 15.86 47.01 -40.67
N LEU A 342 16.52 46.48 -41.71
CA LEU A 342 17.22 45.21 -41.63
C LEU A 342 18.34 45.23 -40.60
N LYS A 343 19.11 46.32 -40.50
CA LYS A 343 20.14 46.50 -39.45
C LYS A 343 19.53 46.54 -38.06
N ARG A 344 18.38 47.20 -37.89
CA ARG A 344 17.65 47.23 -36.61
C ARG A 344 17.15 45.84 -36.22
N MET A 345 16.55 45.10 -37.16
CA MET A 345 16.10 43.73 -36.93
C MET A 345 17.26 42.79 -36.60
N LEU A 346 18.40 42.91 -37.29
CA LEU A 346 19.60 42.12 -37.00
C LEU A 346 20.13 42.42 -35.58
N SER A 347 20.19 43.69 -35.19
CA SER A 347 20.62 44.10 -33.85
C SER A 347 19.69 43.56 -32.77
N GLN A 348 18.37 43.60 -33.01
CA GLN A 348 17.38 43.02 -32.10
C GLN A 348 17.51 41.49 -32.02
N ALA A 349 17.71 40.81 -33.15
CA ALA A 349 17.92 39.37 -33.17
C ALA A 349 19.20 38.95 -32.43
N GLN A 350 20.27 39.74 -32.55
CA GLN A 350 21.51 39.53 -31.80
C GLN A 350 21.30 39.72 -30.29
N ALA A 351 20.59 40.78 -29.87
CA ALA A 351 20.24 40.99 -28.46
C ALA A 351 19.40 39.85 -27.90
N ASN A 352 18.36 39.42 -28.63
CA ASN A 352 17.54 38.27 -28.25
C ASN A 352 18.35 36.98 -28.15
N SER A 353 19.33 36.78 -29.04
CA SER A 353 20.21 35.61 -29.01
C SER A 353 21.11 35.59 -27.76
N VAL A 354 21.62 36.75 -27.33
CA VAL A 354 22.38 36.86 -26.08
C VAL A 354 21.49 36.58 -24.87
N GLN A 355 20.30 37.19 -24.82
CA GLN A 355 19.34 36.95 -23.74
C GLN A 355 18.97 35.47 -23.62
N LEU A 356 18.67 34.80 -24.73
CA LEU A 356 18.35 33.38 -24.73
C LEU A 356 19.51 32.51 -24.25
N LYS A 357 20.76 32.90 -24.49
CA LYS A 357 21.93 32.19 -23.96
C LYS A 357 22.05 32.36 -22.45
N GLU A 358 21.82 33.57 -21.94
CA GLU A 358 21.84 33.86 -20.50
C GLU A 358 20.72 33.12 -19.77
N ASP A 359 19.51 33.11 -20.31
CA ASP A 359 18.36 32.39 -19.75
C ASP A 359 18.61 30.87 -19.74
N ASN A 360 19.24 30.34 -20.79
CA ASN A 360 19.59 28.92 -20.86
C ASN A 360 20.68 28.54 -19.84
N GLU A 361 21.70 29.37 -19.68
CA GLU A 361 22.73 29.15 -18.65
C GLU A 361 22.14 29.24 -17.24
N ARG A 362 21.21 30.17 -17.00
CA ARG A 362 20.48 30.27 -15.74
C ARG A 362 19.67 29.02 -15.44
N LEU A 363 18.90 28.54 -16.42
CA LEU A 363 18.12 27.30 -16.28
C LEU A 363 19.03 26.09 -16.05
N ARG A 364 20.18 26.03 -16.73
CA ARG A 364 21.17 24.98 -16.53
C ARG A 364 21.68 24.96 -15.09
N LEU A 365 22.07 26.12 -14.54
CA LEU A 365 22.55 26.23 -13.16
C LEU A 365 21.45 25.89 -12.14
N GLU A 366 20.20 26.26 -12.41
CA GLU A 366 19.06 25.92 -11.55
C GLU A 366 18.81 24.40 -11.53
N ILE A 367 18.85 23.75 -12.69
CA ILE A 367 18.72 22.29 -12.81
C ILE A 367 19.89 21.60 -12.09
N GLU A 368 21.12 22.08 -12.28
CA GLU A 368 22.30 21.52 -11.62
C GLU A 368 22.22 21.66 -10.09
N SER A 369 21.80 22.82 -9.58
CA SER A 369 21.57 23.03 -8.15
C SER A 369 20.49 22.11 -7.60
N ARG A 370 19.39 21.90 -8.34
CA ARG A 370 18.31 21.00 -7.93
C ARG A 370 18.78 19.54 -7.90
N LEU A 371 19.55 19.11 -8.90
CA LEU A 371 20.14 17.77 -8.95
C LEU A 371 21.12 17.55 -7.80
N GLN A 372 21.94 18.54 -7.46
CA GLN A 372 22.84 18.48 -6.29
C GLN A 372 22.05 18.35 -4.98
N GLY A 373 20.97 19.11 -4.82
CA GLY A 373 20.07 19.00 -3.66
C GLY A 373 19.46 17.60 -3.54
N GLN A 374 18.89 17.07 -4.64
CA GLN A 374 18.34 15.71 -4.67
C GLN A 374 19.39 14.63 -4.41
N SER A 375 20.62 14.81 -4.89
CA SER A 375 21.72 13.89 -4.60
C SER A 375 22.09 13.89 -3.12
N ALA A 376 22.13 15.06 -2.48
CA ALA A 376 22.43 15.18 -1.05
C ALA A 376 21.33 14.55 -0.18
N GLU A 377 20.07 14.75 -0.53
CA GLU A 377 18.93 14.10 0.13
C GLU A 377 19.00 12.58 0.00
N LEU A 378 19.31 12.07 -1.20
CA LEU A 378 19.47 10.63 -1.45
C LEU A 378 20.59 10.03 -0.59
N ASP A 379 21.72 10.72 -0.46
CA ASP A 379 22.81 10.29 0.41
C ASP A 379 22.45 10.34 1.90
N GLU A 380 21.63 11.30 2.33
CA GLU A 380 21.09 11.33 3.69
C GLU A 380 20.16 10.14 3.94
N TRP A 381 19.26 9.83 3.02
CA TRP A 381 18.37 8.66 3.11
C TRP A 381 19.16 7.35 3.14
N LYS A 382 20.24 7.23 2.36
CA LYS A 382 21.15 6.09 2.44
C LYS A 382 21.80 5.95 3.81
N ARG A 383 22.26 7.06 4.42
CA ARG A 383 22.81 7.04 5.79
C ARG A 383 21.75 6.59 6.80
N LYS A 384 20.55 7.19 6.77
CA LYS A 384 19.43 6.81 7.64
C LYS A 384 19.07 5.33 7.50
N ALA A 385 19.02 4.82 6.27
CA ALA A 385 18.75 3.40 6.01
C ALA A 385 19.84 2.50 6.60
N ASN A 386 21.12 2.88 6.48
CA ASN A 386 22.23 2.13 7.08
C ASN A 386 22.18 2.16 8.61
N ASP A 387 21.84 3.31 9.22
CA ASP A 387 21.70 3.45 10.67
C ASP A 387 20.55 2.61 11.21
N TRP A 388 19.40 2.62 10.51
CA TRP A 388 18.27 1.74 10.82
C TRP A 388 18.64 0.27 10.71
N ASN A 389 19.37 -0.13 9.66
CA ASN A 389 19.80 -1.51 9.49
C ASN A 389 20.78 -1.94 10.61
N ALA A 390 21.71 -1.07 11.00
CA ALA A 390 22.61 -1.31 12.12
C ALA A 390 21.86 -1.43 13.46
N SER A 391 20.88 -0.56 13.70
CA SER A 391 20.03 -0.61 14.88
C SER A 391 19.19 -1.89 14.93
N TYR A 392 18.58 -2.27 13.81
CA TYR A 392 17.83 -3.51 13.68
C TYR A 392 18.69 -4.73 13.99
N PHE A 393 19.90 -4.79 13.41
CA PHE A 393 20.85 -5.87 13.67
C PHE A 393 21.27 -5.95 15.14
N LYS A 394 21.45 -4.80 15.81
CA LYS A 394 21.75 -4.75 17.25
C LYS A 394 20.59 -5.32 18.08
N VAL A 395 19.35 -4.91 17.80
CA VAL A 395 18.16 -5.42 18.49
C VAL A 395 17.98 -6.92 18.26
N MET A 396 18.23 -7.41 17.03
CA MET A 396 18.16 -8.84 16.72
C MET A 396 19.17 -9.65 17.53
N LYS A 397 20.42 -9.18 17.65
CA LYS A 397 21.45 -9.81 18.49
C LYS A 397 21.07 -9.81 19.97
N GLU A 398 20.53 -8.71 20.47
CA GLU A 398 20.06 -8.62 21.85
C GLU A 398 18.88 -9.57 22.11
N ASN A 399 17.95 -9.68 21.18
CA ASN A 399 16.83 -10.62 21.28
C ASN A 399 17.32 -12.08 21.27
N GLU A 400 18.28 -12.41 20.41
CA GLU A 400 18.91 -13.74 20.36
C GLU A 400 19.61 -14.07 21.67
N PHE A 401 20.37 -13.11 22.24
CA PHE A 401 21.00 -13.26 23.54
C PHE A 401 19.99 -13.50 24.66
N LEU A 402 18.90 -12.71 24.72
CA LEU A 402 17.84 -12.88 25.72
C LEU A 402 17.14 -14.23 25.59
N ARG A 403 16.87 -14.71 24.37
CA ARG A 403 16.30 -16.04 24.15
C ARG A 403 17.23 -17.15 24.62
N ALA A 404 18.53 -17.04 24.33
CA ALA A 404 19.52 -18.00 24.78
C ALA A 404 19.57 -18.04 26.32
N HIS A 405 19.62 -16.89 26.97
CA HIS A 405 19.60 -16.77 28.43
C HIS A 405 18.33 -17.39 29.05
N GLN A 406 17.15 -17.06 28.52
CA GLN A 406 15.88 -17.66 28.98
C GLN A 406 15.85 -19.17 28.79
N SER A 407 16.40 -19.68 27.69
CA SER A 407 16.51 -21.12 27.46
C SER A 407 17.43 -21.80 28.49
N GLU A 408 18.56 -21.18 28.85
CA GLU A 408 19.47 -21.66 29.89
C GLU A 408 18.81 -21.65 31.28
N GLU A 409 18.06 -20.60 31.62
CA GLU A 409 17.30 -20.53 32.87
C GLU A 409 16.22 -21.61 32.96
N LEU A 410 15.46 -21.82 31.89
CA LEU A 410 14.45 -22.87 31.82
C LEU A 410 15.08 -24.26 31.98
N GLU A 411 16.23 -24.50 31.36
CA GLU A 411 16.94 -25.78 31.48
C GLU A 411 17.49 -25.98 32.91
N SER A 412 18.03 -24.94 33.53
CA SER A 412 18.44 -24.97 34.94
C SER A 412 17.27 -25.32 35.87
N LEU A 413 16.11 -24.69 35.65
CA LEU A 413 14.89 -24.97 36.42
C LEU A 413 14.38 -26.40 36.18
N ARG A 414 14.42 -26.91 34.95
CA ARG A 414 14.07 -28.30 34.62
C ARG A 414 14.98 -29.28 35.36
N MET A 415 16.29 -29.08 35.31
CA MET A 415 17.27 -29.91 36.01
C MET A 415 17.04 -29.89 37.52
N ARG A 416 16.77 -28.71 38.11
CA ARG A 416 16.43 -28.58 39.53
C ARG A 416 15.12 -29.31 39.89
N ASN A 417 14.10 -29.20 39.05
CA ASN A 417 12.83 -29.89 39.25
C ASN A 417 12.99 -31.42 39.15
N GLN A 418 13.78 -31.89 38.19
CA GLN A 418 14.14 -33.31 38.09
C GLN A 418 14.86 -33.80 39.35
N GLN A 419 15.80 -33.01 39.89
CA GLN A 419 16.50 -33.34 41.14
C GLN A 419 15.54 -33.42 42.34
N LEU A 420 14.66 -32.43 42.50
CA LEU A 420 13.66 -32.42 43.56
C LEU A 420 12.67 -33.59 43.44
N SER A 421 12.26 -33.94 42.22
CA SER A 421 11.40 -35.09 41.95
C SER A 421 12.10 -36.39 42.38
N GLY A 422 13.38 -36.56 42.04
CA GLY A 422 14.18 -37.70 42.50
C GLY A 422 14.31 -37.77 44.02
N GLN A 423 14.51 -36.63 44.69
CA GLN A 423 14.53 -36.57 46.17
C GLN A 423 13.18 -36.96 46.77
N TRP A 424 12.08 -36.50 46.18
CA TRP A 424 10.73 -36.85 46.61
C TRP A 424 10.43 -38.34 46.46
N GLU A 425 10.82 -38.97 45.35
CA GLU A 425 10.67 -40.41 45.16
C GLU A 425 11.47 -41.22 46.19
N ILE A 426 12.69 -40.77 46.54
CA ILE A 426 13.51 -41.39 47.59
C ILE A 426 12.80 -41.27 48.94
N ALA A 427 12.31 -40.08 49.31
CA ALA A 427 11.58 -39.87 50.55
C ALA A 427 10.29 -40.72 50.61
N GLN A 428 9.56 -40.81 49.49
CA GLN A 428 8.35 -41.65 49.40
C GLN A 428 8.67 -43.15 49.54
N ARG A 429 9.83 -43.60 49.04
CA ARG A 429 10.30 -44.98 49.26
C ARG A 429 10.64 -45.21 50.74
N GLN A 430 11.34 -44.28 51.38
CA GLN A 430 11.65 -44.36 52.82
C GLN A 430 10.37 -44.40 53.68
N ILE A 431 9.35 -43.59 53.37
CA ILE A 431 8.05 -43.63 54.06
C ILE A 431 7.43 -45.02 53.94
N ARG A 432 7.41 -45.61 52.74
CA ARG A 432 6.89 -46.97 52.53
C ARG A 432 7.66 -48.01 53.35
N ASP A 433 8.99 -47.92 53.37
CA ASP A 433 9.83 -48.82 54.16
C ASP A 433 9.53 -48.69 55.66
N PHE A 434 9.36 -47.47 56.17
CA PHE A 434 8.96 -47.24 57.58
C PHE A 434 7.55 -47.76 57.87
N THR A 435 6.59 -47.61 56.96
CA THR A 435 5.24 -48.18 57.12
C THR A 435 5.30 -49.70 57.24
N VAL A 436 6.07 -50.38 56.37
CA VAL A 436 6.25 -51.83 56.43
C VAL A 436 6.91 -52.26 57.76
N GLN A 437 7.91 -51.50 58.23
CA GLN A 437 8.54 -51.76 59.53
C GLN A 437 7.55 -51.60 60.69
N LEU A 438 6.70 -50.56 60.67
CA LEU A 438 5.67 -50.35 61.68
C LEU A 438 4.64 -51.48 61.66
N GLU A 439 4.13 -51.88 60.50
CA GLU A 439 3.22 -53.02 60.35
C GLU A 439 3.84 -54.33 60.89
N GLN A 440 5.13 -54.56 60.63
CA GLN A 440 5.86 -55.70 61.18
C GLN A 440 5.97 -55.63 62.71
N GLN A 441 6.25 -54.46 63.28
CA GLN A 441 6.28 -54.27 64.74
C GLN A 441 4.91 -54.51 65.37
N GLU A 442 3.83 -54.01 64.76
CA GLU A 442 2.46 -54.27 65.21
C GLU A 442 2.12 -55.76 65.18
N LEU A 443 2.52 -56.48 64.13
CA LEU A 443 2.34 -57.93 64.05
C LEU A 443 3.11 -58.66 65.15
N ILE A 444 4.34 -58.25 65.46
CA ILE A 444 5.13 -58.80 66.57
C ILE A 444 4.43 -58.53 67.90
N GLN A 445 3.96 -57.31 68.15
CA GLN A 445 3.22 -56.97 69.37
C GLN A 445 1.93 -57.78 69.51
N LYS A 446 1.16 -57.95 68.42
CA LYS A 446 -0.03 -58.82 68.38
C LYS A 446 0.32 -60.27 68.72
N ARG A 447 1.42 -60.81 68.17
CA ARG A 447 1.90 -62.16 68.51
C ARG A 447 2.25 -62.28 69.99
N ILE A 448 3.00 -61.33 70.54
CA ILE A 448 3.36 -61.32 71.97
C ILE A 448 2.10 -61.29 72.84
N LYS A 449 1.11 -60.45 72.50
CA LYS A 449 -0.16 -60.38 73.21
C LYS A 449 -0.90 -61.72 73.20
N VAL A 450 -1.07 -62.34 72.03
CA VAL A 450 -1.71 -63.67 71.90
C VAL A 450 -0.95 -64.74 72.66
N THR A 451 0.38 -64.75 72.62
CA THR A 451 1.20 -65.69 73.40
C THR A 451 1.02 -65.47 74.91
N SER A 452 0.94 -64.22 75.36
CA SER A 452 0.66 -63.87 76.76
C SER A 452 -0.73 -64.37 77.19
N GLU A 453 -1.78 -64.07 76.41
CA GLU A 453 -3.14 -64.55 76.66
C GLU A 453 -3.20 -66.09 76.71
N LEU A 454 -2.51 -66.77 75.79
CA LEU A 454 -2.41 -68.23 75.78
C LEU A 454 -1.72 -68.75 77.05
N SER A 455 -0.62 -68.14 77.48
CA SER A 455 0.07 -68.52 78.72
C SER A 455 -0.78 -68.30 79.97
N GLU A 456 -1.61 -67.25 80.00
CA GLU A 456 -2.56 -66.99 81.08
C GLU A 456 -3.68 -68.05 81.10
N HIS A 457 -4.21 -68.42 79.93
CA HIS A 457 -5.19 -69.50 79.81
C HIS A 457 -4.61 -70.85 80.23
N GLU A 458 -3.37 -71.17 79.86
CA GLU A 458 -2.67 -72.37 80.31
C GLU A 458 -2.48 -72.38 81.83
N ALA A 459 -2.09 -71.26 82.43
CA ALA A 459 -1.96 -71.13 83.88
C ALA A 459 -3.31 -71.30 84.61
N ARG A 460 -4.38 -70.69 84.08
CA ARG A 460 -5.74 -70.84 84.60
C ARG A 460 -6.23 -72.28 84.49
N LEU A 461 -5.96 -72.95 83.37
CA LEU A 461 -6.28 -74.37 83.18
C LEU A 461 -5.54 -75.23 84.19
N LYS A 462 -4.23 -75.02 84.39
CA LYS A 462 -3.44 -75.73 85.43
C LYS A 462 -4.03 -75.53 86.83
N SER A 463 -4.44 -74.30 87.17
CA SER A 463 -5.10 -74.01 88.46
C SER A 463 -6.44 -74.74 88.60
N LEU A 464 -7.25 -74.79 87.53
CA LEU A 464 -8.53 -75.53 87.53
C LEU A 464 -8.30 -77.04 87.67
N VAL A 465 -7.31 -77.60 86.97
CA VAL A 465 -6.92 -79.01 87.09
C VAL A 465 -6.45 -79.31 88.52
N GLN A 466 -5.66 -78.43 89.13
CA GLN A 466 -5.25 -78.59 90.52
C GLN A 466 -6.43 -78.55 91.49
N LYS A 467 -7.38 -77.62 91.29
CA LYS A 467 -8.63 -77.55 92.08
C LYS A 467 -9.49 -78.81 91.90
N GLN A 468 -9.55 -79.33 90.68
CA GLN A 468 -10.24 -80.58 90.40
C GLN A 468 -9.59 -81.73 91.17
N GLN A 469 -8.25 -81.86 91.13
CA GLN A 469 -7.52 -82.89 91.88
C GLN A 469 -7.74 -82.77 93.40
N THR A 470 -7.78 -81.56 93.96
CA THR A 470 -8.09 -81.37 95.39
C THR A 470 -9.52 -81.81 95.71
N LEU A 471 -10.51 -81.44 94.89
CA LEU A 471 -11.90 -81.88 95.09
C LEU A 471 -12.04 -83.40 94.94
N GLU A 472 -11.37 -84.02 93.97
CA GLU A 472 -11.32 -85.48 93.81
C GLU A 472 -10.73 -86.14 95.07
N SER A 473 -9.65 -85.60 95.63
CA SER A 473 -9.08 -86.12 96.89
C SER A 473 -10.00 -85.95 98.10
N GLU A 474 -10.72 -84.83 98.20
CA GLU A 474 -11.73 -84.60 99.25
C GLU A 474 -12.92 -85.55 99.10
N ILE A 475 -13.39 -85.80 97.87
CA ILE A 475 -14.45 -86.78 97.59
C ILE A 475 -14.00 -88.17 98.03
N CYS A 476 -12.79 -88.61 97.66
CA CYS A 476 -12.27 -89.90 98.12
C CYS A 476 -12.19 -90.00 99.65
N LEU A 477 -11.74 -88.94 100.34
CA LEU A 477 -11.74 -88.89 101.80
C LEU A 477 -13.16 -89.02 102.38
N ARG A 478 -14.14 -88.29 101.84
CA ARG A 478 -15.55 -88.41 102.27
C ARG A 478 -16.16 -89.78 101.95
N GLU A 479 -15.79 -90.39 100.84
CA GLU A 479 -16.19 -91.75 100.50
C GLU A 479 -15.61 -92.75 101.51
N ASP A 480 -14.37 -92.57 101.95
CA ASP A 480 -13.74 -93.41 102.97
C ASP A 480 -14.35 -93.19 104.37
N GLU A 481 -14.62 -91.95 104.77
CA GLU A 481 -15.41 -91.63 105.98
C GLU A 481 -16.79 -92.29 105.94
N MET A 482 -17.46 -92.27 104.79
CA MET A 482 -18.77 -92.92 104.62
C MET A 482 -18.68 -94.44 104.75
N LYS A 483 -17.62 -95.08 104.23
CA LYS A 483 -17.38 -96.52 104.44
C LYS A 483 -17.15 -96.84 105.91
N GLU A 484 -16.43 -95.98 106.64
CA GLU A 484 -16.23 -96.13 108.08
C GLU A 484 -17.55 -96.04 108.84
N ILE A 485 -18.38 -95.01 108.56
CA ILE A 485 -19.72 -94.88 109.12
C ILE A 485 -20.59 -96.09 108.79
N LEU A 486 -20.53 -96.61 107.56
CA LEU A 486 -21.28 -97.81 107.17
C LEU A 486 -20.78 -99.06 107.93
N ALA A 487 -19.47 -99.18 108.15
CA ALA A 487 -18.90 -100.27 108.95
C ALA A 487 -19.28 -100.14 110.44
N GLU A 488 -19.26 -98.93 110.99
CA GLU A 488 -19.78 -98.63 112.33
C GLU A 488 -21.26 -98.98 112.43
N GLN A 489 -22.07 -98.56 111.45
CA GLN A 489 -23.49 -98.90 111.36
C GLN A 489 -23.69 -100.42 111.33
N GLU A 490 -22.95 -101.16 110.50
CA GLU A 490 -23.01 -102.62 110.45
C GLU A 490 -22.61 -103.26 111.79
N THR A 491 -21.66 -102.66 112.50
CA THR A 491 -21.23 -103.11 113.84
C THR A 491 -22.33 -102.88 114.87
N ILE A 492 -22.93 -101.70 114.89
CA ILE A 492 -24.09 -101.37 115.73
C ILE A 492 -25.28 -102.27 115.37
N GLU A 493 -25.54 -102.53 114.10
CA GLU A 493 -26.60 -103.45 113.67
C GLU A 493 -26.33 -104.88 114.17
N ARG A 494 -25.08 -105.35 114.12
CA ARG A 494 -24.66 -106.63 114.73
C ARG A 494 -24.83 -106.63 116.25
N GLU A 495 -24.48 -105.53 116.92
CA GLU A 495 -24.70 -105.34 118.36
C GLU A 495 -26.19 -105.32 118.71
N ILE A 496 -27.04 -104.68 117.91
CA ILE A 496 -28.50 -104.69 118.06
C ILE A 496 -29.04 -106.10 117.84
N ILE A 497 -28.55 -106.83 116.84
CA ILE A 497 -28.96 -108.21 116.58
C ILE A 497 -28.57 -109.09 117.76
N THR A 498 -27.34 -109.00 118.27
CA THR A 498 -26.88 -109.77 119.44
C THR A 498 -27.64 -109.36 120.70
N ALA A 499 -27.88 -108.08 120.93
CA ALA A 499 -28.71 -107.57 122.02
C ALA A 499 -30.17 -108.05 121.89
N ARG A 500 -30.74 -108.10 120.68
CA ARG A 500 -32.09 -108.68 120.43
C ARG A 500 -32.10 -110.18 120.62
N GLN A 501 -31.04 -110.89 120.26
CA GLN A 501 -30.90 -112.33 120.51
C GLN A 501 -30.77 -112.59 122.02
N ALA A 502 -29.99 -111.78 122.74
CA ALA A 502 -29.91 -111.82 124.21
C ALA A 502 -31.25 -111.45 124.87
N GLN A 503 -31.94 -110.43 124.37
CA GLN A 503 -33.29 -110.07 124.80
C GLN A 503 -34.27 -111.21 124.55
N LYS A 504 -34.18 -111.88 123.39
CA LYS A 504 -34.99 -113.07 123.05
C LYS A 504 -34.68 -114.24 123.99
N TYR A 505 -33.40 -114.44 124.33
CA TYR A 505 -32.95 -115.46 125.28
C TYR A 505 -33.43 -115.18 126.71
N LEU A 506 -33.40 -113.91 127.13
CA LEU A 506 -33.98 -113.45 128.41
C LEU A 506 -35.51 -113.56 128.42
N LEU A 507 -36.18 -113.28 127.29
CA LEU A 507 -37.62 -113.52 127.11
C LEU A 507 -37.95 -115.02 127.11
N GLU A 508 -37.06 -115.89 126.61
CA GLU A 508 -37.20 -117.34 126.71
C GLU A 508 -36.97 -117.85 128.15
N GLN A 509 -36.04 -117.25 128.92
CA GLN A 509 -35.92 -117.54 130.36
C GLN A 509 -37.09 -117.01 131.19
N GLY A 510 -37.71 -115.90 130.79
CA GLY A 510 -38.91 -115.36 131.45
C GLY A 510 -40.16 -116.21 131.21
N LYS A 511 -40.25 -116.94 130.09
CA LYS A 511 -41.47 -117.67 129.66
C LYS A 511 -41.68 -119.05 130.33
N LEU A 512 -40.85 -119.45 131.30
CA LEU A 512 -41.10 -120.59 132.19
C LEU A 512 -41.95 -120.24 133.43
N LYS A 513 -42.36 -118.98 133.59
CA LYS A 513 -43.36 -118.55 134.58
C LYS A 513 -44.38 -117.63 133.90
N GLU A 514 -45.66 -117.88 134.18
CA GLU A 514 -46.84 -117.10 133.73
C GLU A 514 -47.39 -117.36 132.32
N LYS A 515 -48.14 -118.46 132.24
CA LYS A 515 -49.36 -118.57 131.44
C LYS A 515 -50.43 -117.59 131.97
N SER A 516 -50.94 -116.67 131.14
CA SER A 516 -52.39 -116.39 131.00
C SER A 516 -52.72 -115.30 129.97
N ARG A 517 -53.33 -115.73 128.85
CA ARG A 517 -54.36 -115.08 127.99
C ARG A 517 -54.03 -113.75 127.28
N LEU A 518 -54.53 -113.41 126.08
CA LEU A 518 -55.08 -114.07 124.87
C LEU A 518 -55.44 -112.90 123.88
N ILE A 519 -55.27 -113.10 122.55
CA ILE A 519 -55.92 -112.42 121.38
C ILE A 519 -55.36 -111.02 120.93
N ARG A 520 -54.67 -110.81 119.77
CA ARG A 520 -55.01 -110.78 118.29
C ARG A 520 -55.68 -109.45 117.81
N PRO A 521 -55.59 -108.99 116.52
CA PRO A 521 -54.45 -108.57 115.67
C PRO A 521 -54.66 -107.28 114.80
N LYS A 522 -53.66 -107.00 113.92
CA LYS A 522 -53.69 -106.52 112.50
C LYS A 522 -53.52 -105.01 112.16
N ASN A 523 -52.30 -104.64 111.70
CA ASN A 523 -51.89 -104.24 110.32
C ASN A 523 -52.74 -103.25 109.47
N PRO A 524 -52.17 -102.63 108.39
CA PRO A 524 -50.87 -101.94 108.24
C PRO A 524 -50.93 -100.71 107.27
N ASN A 525 -49.74 -100.17 106.95
CA ASN A 525 -49.28 -99.72 105.62
C ASN A 525 -49.26 -98.23 105.18
N GLN A 526 -48.01 -97.77 105.02
CA GLN A 526 -47.38 -97.18 103.82
C GLN A 526 -47.83 -95.81 103.27
N GLY A 527 -46.87 -94.87 103.30
CA GLY A 527 -46.04 -94.64 102.10
C GLY A 527 -46.01 -93.22 101.53
N SER A 528 -44.77 -92.71 101.35
CA SER A 528 -44.33 -91.80 100.26
C SER A 528 -44.87 -90.37 100.24
N SER A 529 -44.18 -89.30 99.85
CA SER A 529 -42.78 -88.95 99.57
C SER A 529 -42.79 -87.51 99.05
N PHE A 530 -41.74 -86.75 99.37
CA PHE A 530 -41.20 -85.60 98.63
C PHE A 530 -41.92 -84.23 98.66
N SER A 531 -41.39 -83.40 99.55
CA SER A 531 -41.36 -81.92 99.64
C SER A 531 -40.52 -81.29 98.50
N GLU A 532 -40.97 -80.23 97.81
CA GLU A 532 -40.92 -78.78 98.16
C GLU A 532 -39.53 -78.15 97.92
N GLU A 533 -39.44 -77.20 96.96
CA GLU A 533 -39.20 -75.74 97.16
C GLU A 533 -37.69 -75.42 97.40
N SER A 534 -37.08 -74.33 96.93
CA SER A 534 -37.47 -72.93 96.69
C SER A 534 -36.46 -72.32 95.69
N GLY A 535 -36.79 -71.34 94.83
CA GLY A 535 -36.77 -69.89 95.13
C GLY A 535 -35.37 -69.27 94.86
N ASN A 536 -35.11 -68.59 93.74
CA ASN A 536 -35.38 -67.17 93.40
C ASN A 536 -34.13 -66.26 93.58
N VAL A 537 -34.15 -65.09 92.92
CA VAL A 537 -33.35 -63.84 93.12
C VAL A 537 -32.31 -63.48 92.02
N THR A 538 -32.75 -62.59 91.11
CA THR A 538 -32.02 -61.50 90.38
C THR A 538 -31.45 -60.46 91.39
N PRO A 539 -30.57 -59.45 91.09
CA PRO A 539 -30.69 -58.50 89.96
C PRO A 539 -29.42 -57.72 89.51
N SER A 540 -29.67 -56.68 88.68
CA SER A 540 -28.85 -55.47 88.41
C SER A 540 -27.58 -55.61 87.56
N ALA A 541 -27.04 -54.58 86.93
CA ALA A 541 -27.48 -53.28 86.38
C ALA A 541 -26.18 -52.59 85.92
N ASP A 542 -26.32 -51.65 84.98
CA ASP A 542 -25.42 -50.55 84.63
C ASP A 542 -24.21 -50.75 83.69
N ALA A 543 -24.23 -49.83 82.71
CA ALA A 543 -23.19 -49.29 81.81
C ALA A 543 -22.74 -50.11 80.59
#